data_AF-A0A358RLS4-F1
#
_entry.id   AF-A0A358RLS4-F1
#
_cell.length_a   1.000
_cell.length_b   1.000
_cell.length_c   1.000
_cell.angle_alpha   90.00
_cell.angle_beta   90.00
_cell.angle_gamma   90.00
#
_symmetry.space_group_name_H-M   'P 1'
#
loop_
_entity.id
_entity.type
_entity.pdbx_description
1 polymer ?
#
loop_
_entity_poly.entity_id
_entity_poly.type
_entity_poly.pdbx_seq_one_letter_code
_entity_poly.pdbx_strand_id
1 'polypeptide(L)'
;MKKLLLTTLTVFAFSAQADYLDGAHNWNTGSSDPFKAAITAAETDYATALAASMAWRDTGKMIKEAHKLQTSGDTAAALAVAKAAHNQAVNALSQAAVAGSAGPRF
;
A
#
# COMPACT_ATOMS: atom_id res chain seq x y z
N MET A 1 6.80 -42.94 23.15
CA MET A 1 7.50 -42.59 21.89
C MET A 1 7.56 -41.07 21.77
N LYS A 2 8.75 -40.47 21.87
CA LYS A 2 8.96 -39.03 21.61
C LYS A 2 8.87 -38.80 20.11
N LYS A 3 7.89 -38.01 19.65
CA LYS A 3 7.87 -37.47 18.29
C LYS A 3 7.52 -35.98 18.38
N LEU A 4 8.40 -35.20 17.77
CA LEU A 4 8.67 -33.80 18.02
C LEU A 4 7.50 -32.88 17.66
N LEU A 5 7.29 -31.86 18.51
CA LEU A 5 6.75 -30.57 18.12
C LEU A 5 7.62 -29.99 17.00
N LEU A 6 7.04 -29.72 15.83
CA LEU A 6 7.58 -28.75 14.88
C LEU A 6 6.53 -27.66 14.68
N THR A 7 6.61 -26.65 15.54
CA THR A 7 6.05 -25.32 15.35
C THR A 7 6.63 -24.71 14.07
N THR A 8 5.85 -24.65 13.00
CA THR A 8 6.20 -23.87 11.80
C THR A 8 5.99 -22.39 12.10
N LEU A 9 7.02 -21.77 12.67
CA LEU A 9 7.15 -20.33 12.77
C LEU A 9 7.41 -19.79 11.36
N THR A 10 6.35 -19.42 10.63
CA THR A 10 6.52 -18.59 9.43
C THR A 10 6.98 -17.21 9.89
N VAL A 11 8.29 -17.00 9.90
CA VAL A 11 8.91 -15.69 10.02
C VAL A 11 8.52 -14.92 8.76
N PHE A 12 7.54 -14.03 8.87
CA PHE A 12 7.40 -12.94 7.91
C PHE A 12 8.61 -12.04 8.11
N ALA A 13 9.65 -12.27 7.30
CA ALA A 13 10.72 -11.31 7.16
C ALA A 13 10.09 -10.03 6.60
N PHE A 14 9.96 -9.02 7.46
CA PHE A 14 9.77 -7.64 7.05
C PHE A 14 11.06 -7.27 6.31
N SER A 15 11.10 -7.51 5.00
CA SER A 15 12.11 -6.89 4.17
C SER A 15 11.89 -5.38 4.31
N ALA A 16 12.82 -4.71 4.99
CA ALA A 16 12.91 -3.27 4.94
C ALA A 16 12.94 -2.90 3.46
N GLN A 17 11.82 -2.38 2.96
CA GLN A 17 11.81 -1.74 1.67
C GLN A 17 12.69 -0.51 1.85
N ALA A 18 13.85 -0.53 1.19
CA ALA A 18 14.64 0.66 0.99
C ALA A 18 13.68 1.74 0.52
N ASP A 19 13.77 2.90 1.16
CA ASP A 19 12.99 4.11 0.90
C ASP A 19 13.06 4.40 -0.61
N TYR A 20 12.12 3.82 -1.37
CA TYR A 20 11.88 4.19 -2.75
C TYR A 20 11.16 5.52 -2.61
N LEU A 21 11.95 6.58 -2.43
CA LEU A 21 11.54 7.96 -2.56
C LEU A 21 11.10 8.13 -4.02
N ASP A 22 9.90 7.66 -4.29
CA ASP A 22 9.22 7.82 -5.56
C ASP A 22 9.11 9.31 -5.85
N GLY A 23 9.32 9.65 -7.10
CA GLY A 23 9.43 11.03 -7.57
C GLY A 23 8.26 11.86 -7.07
N ALA A 24 8.51 13.16 -6.85
CA ALA A 24 7.55 14.10 -6.31
C ALA A 24 6.26 14.20 -7.16
N HIS A 25 5.33 13.26 -6.97
CA HIS A 25 3.93 13.51 -7.25
C HIS A 25 3.49 14.62 -6.28
N ASN A 26 2.66 15.57 -6.72
CA ASN A 26 2.09 16.55 -5.81
C ASN A 26 0.79 15.98 -5.25
N TRP A 27 0.89 15.27 -4.14
CA TRP A 27 -0.19 14.56 -3.45
C TRP A 27 -1.12 15.49 -2.68
N ASN A 28 -0.89 16.81 -2.75
CA ASN A 28 -1.67 17.78 -2.02
C ASN A 28 -3.08 17.86 -2.63
N THR A 29 -4.03 17.14 -2.03
CA THR A 29 -5.46 17.20 -2.32
C THR A 29 -6.13 18.47 -1.76
N GLY A 30 -5.35 19.53 -1.50
CA GLY A 30 -5.80 20.78 -0.89
C GLY A 30 -5.79 20.76 0.65
N SER A 31 -5.25 19.71 1.27
CA SER A 31 -5.11 19.62 2.73
C SER A 31 -3.70 20.00 3.18
N SER A 32 -3.61 20.89 4.17
CA SER A 32 -2.34 21.19 4.87
C SER A 32 -1.92 20.10 5.85
N ASP A 33 -2.77 19.09 6.11
CA ASP A 33 -2.48 17.93 6.95
C ASP A 33 -1.84 16.82 6.08
N PRO A 34 -0.56 16.46 6.31
CA PRO A 34 0.13 15.45 5.51
C PRO A 34 -0.53 14.07 5.57
N PHE A 35 -1.07 13.65 6.72
CA PHE A 35 -1.76 12.37 6.84
C PHE A 35 -3.05 12.39 6.04
N LYS A 36 -3.86 13.45 6.20
CA LYS A 36 -5.12 13.59 5.47
C LYS A 36 -4.90 13.60 3.96
N ALA A 37 -3.88 14.32 3.48
CA ALA A 37 -3.52 14.32 2.07
C ALA A 37 -3.16 12.90 1.58
N ALA A 38 -2.24 12.23 2.28
CA ALA A 38 -1.77 10.89 1.90
C ALA A 38 -2.88 9.82 1.95
N ILE A 39 -3.70 9.79 3.01
CA ILE A 39 -4.76 8.78 3.15
C ILE A 39 -5.88 8.99 2.12
N THR A 40 -6.25 10.25 1.84
CA THR A 40 -7.25 10.57 0.80
C THR A 40 -6.77 10.14 -0.58
N ALA A 41 -5.49 10.39 -0.88
CA ALA A 41 -4.89 9.96 -2.13
C ALA A 41 -4.85 8.42 -2.23
N ALA A 42 -4.53 7.72 -1.14
CA ALA A 42 -4.57 6.26 -1.09
C ALA A 42 -5.96 5.69 -1.31
N GLU A 43 -6.97 6.25 -0.66
CA GLU A 43 -8.36 5.82 -0.81
C GLU A 43 -8.88 6.03 -2.24
N THR A 44 -8.54 7.16 -2.85
CA THR A 44 -8.96 7.51 -4.22
C THR A 44 -8.36 6.55 -5.24
N ASP A 45 -7.05 6.32 -5.20
CA ASP A 45 -6.38 5.46 -6.17
C ASP A 45 -6.70 3.98 -5.93
N TYR A 46 -6.87 3.57 -4.67
CA TYR A 46 -7.34 2.22 -4.35
C TYR A 46 -8.75 1.97 -4.87
N ALA A 47 -9.67 2.94 -4.76
CA ALA A 47 -11.01 2.85 -5.35
C ALA A 47 -10.94 2.74 -6.88
N THR A 48 -10.05 3.50 -7.52
CA THR A 48 -9.82 3.42 -8.97
C THR A 48 -9.28 2.04 -9.36
N ALA A 49 -8.32 1.50 -8.60
CA ALA A 49 -7.78 0.16 -8.82
C ALA A 49 -8.83 -0.94 -8.59
N LEU A 50 -9.75 -0.75 -7.64
CA LEU A 50 -10.88 -1.66 -7.42
C LEU A 50 -11.82 -1.67 -8.63
N ALA A 51 -12.16 -0.50 -9.16
CA ALA A 51 -12.99 -0.38 -10.36
C ALA A 51 -12.34 -1.06 -11.58
N ALA A 52 -11.01 -1.00 -11.68
CA ALA A 52 -10.24 -1.71 -12.70
C ALA A 52 -10.05 -3.22 -12.42
N SER A 53 -10.55 -3.76 -11.31
CA SER A 53 -10.29 -5.14 -10.85
C SER A 53 -8.80 -5.48 -10.66
N MET A 54 -7.99 -4.46 -10.35
CA MET A 54 -6.53 -4.56 -10.22
C MET A 54 -6.01 -4.20 -8.82
N ALA A 55 -6.91 -3.86 -7.90
CA ALA A 55 -6.55 -3.55 -6.52
C ALA A 55 -5.87 -4.73 -5.81
N TRP A 56 -4.76 -4.44 -5.13
CA TRP A 56 -4.10 -5.43 -4.29
C TRP A 56 -4.77 -5.47 -2.92
N ARG A 57 -5.08 -6.68 -2.45
CA ARG A 57 -5.76 -6.92 -1.17
C ARG A 57 -5.08 -6.21 0.01
N ASP A 58 -3.74 -6.24 0.04
CA ASP A 58 -3.00 -5.73 1.19
C ASP A 58 -2.96 -4.19 1.22
N THR A 59 -3.15 -3.50 0.09
CA THR A 59 -3.33 -2.04 0.06
C THR A 59 -4.57 -1.61 0.85
N GLY A 60 -5.70 -2.31 0.69
CA GLY A 60 -6.91 -2.04 1.48
C GLY A 60 -6.74 -2.30 2.98
N LYS A 61 -5.86 -3.21 3.38
CA LYS A 61 -5.51 -3.43 4.80
C LYS A 61 -4.61 -2.31 5.33
N MET A 62 -3.66 -1.84 4.53
CA MET A 62 -2.79 -0.73 4.90
C MET A 62 -3.58 0.55 5.15
N ILE A 63 -4.57 0.87 4.30
CA ILE A 63 -5.47 2.02 4.52
C ILE A 63 -6.17 1.92 5.88
N LYS A 64 -6.70 0.73 6.23
CA LYS A 64 -7.34 0.50 7.54
C LYS A 64 -6.36 0.65 8.71
N GLU A 65 -5.14 0.14 8.57
CA GLU A 65 -4.13 0.25 9.62
C GLU A 65 -3.65 1.69 9.80
N ALA A 66 -3.53 2.46 8.71
CA ALA A 66 -3.20 3.89 8.78
C ALA A 66 -4.23 4.67 9.61
N HIS A 67 -5.54 4.42 9.41
CA HIS A 67 -6.60 5.01 10.24
C HIS A 67 -6.52 4.59 11.71
N LYS A 68 -6.21 3.32 11.98
CA LYS A 68 -6.04 2.82 13.35
C LYS A 68 -4.85 3.47 14.04
N LEU A 69 -3.70 3.58 13.38
CA LEU A 69 -2.50 4.25 13.90
C LEU A 69 -2.79 5.73 14.19
N GLN A 70 -3.45 6.43 13.26
CA GLN A 70 -3.84 7.82 13.46
C GLN A 70 -4.74 7.99 14.69
N THR A 71 -5.73 7.12 14.84
CA THR A 71 -6.65 7.13 15.98
C THR A 71 -5.94 6.85 17.30
N SER A 72 -4.89 6.01 17.28
CA SER A 72 -4.06 5.72 18.46
C SER A 72 -3.04 6.82 18.80
N GLY A 73 -2.94 7.87 17.98
CA GLY A 73 -1.98 8.96 18.17
C GLY A 73 -0.59 8.70 17.58
N ASP A 74 -0.36 7.53 16.96
CA ASP A 74 0.88 7.23 16.22
C ASP A 74 0.82 7.83 14.81
N THR A 75 0.84 9.17 14.77
CA THR A 75 0.66 9.95 13.55
C THR A 75 1.80 9.75 12.55
N ALA A 76 3.02 9.48 13.02
CA ALA A 76 4.17 9.21 12.17
C ALA A 76 4.04 7.87 11.45
N ALA A 77 3.69 6.80 12.17
CA ALA A 77 3.45 5.50 11.55
C ALA A 77 2.21 5.54 10.65
N ALA A 78 1.15 6.24 11.05
CA ALA A 78 -0.04 6.43 10.23
C ALA A 78 0.28 7.06 8.87
N LEU A 79 1.08 8.14 8.87
CA LEU A 79 1.53 8.81 7.64
C LEU A 79 2.39 7.88 6.78
N ALA A 80 3.31 7.14 7.37
CA ALA A 80 4.16 6.20 6.64
C ALA A 80 3.35 5.09 5.96
N VAL A 81 2.40 4.48 6.68
CA VAL A 81 1.51 3.44 6.14
C VAL A 81 0.59 4.01 5.05
N ALA A 82 0.06 5.22 5.22
CA ALA A 82 -0.77 5.89 4.21
C ALA A 82 0.00 6.15 2.90
N LYS A 83 1.24 6.66 2.99
CA LYS A 83 2.11 6.86 1.81
C LYS A 83 2.43 5.54 1.10
N ALA A 84 2.73 4.50 1.87
CA ALA A 84 3.02 3.18 1.30
C ALA A 84 1.78 2.57 0.61
N ALA A 85 0.58 2.77 1.17
CA ALA A 85 -0.68 2.38 0.52
C ALA A 85 -0.91 3.17 -0.78
N HIS A 86 -0.61 4.48 -0.74
CA HIS A 86 -0.28 5.35 -1.87
C HIS A 86 0.40 4.61 -3.01
N ASN A 87 1.68 4.35 -2.79
CA ASN A 87 2.57 3.80 -3.80
C ASN A 87 2.06 2.48 -4.36
N GLN A 88 1.45 1.63 -3.52
CA GLN A 88 0.87 0.37 -3.99
C GLN A 88 -0.33 0.57 -4.91
N ALA A 89 -1.22 1.52 -4.60
CA ALA A 89 -2.37 1.81 -5.45
C ALA A 89 -1.94 2.36 -6.82
N VAL A 90 -0.98 3.29 -6.86
CA VAL A 90 -0.40 3.80 -8.11
C VAL A 90 0.27 2.70 -8.91
N ASN A 91 1.04 1.83 -8.26
CA ASN A 91 1.68 0.69 -8.93
C ASN A 91 0.66 -0.29 -9.51
N ALA A 92 -0.44 -0.55 -8.80
CA ALA A 92 -1.53 -1.39 -9.30
C ALA A 92 -2.17 -0.79 -10.55
N LEU A 93 -2.41 0.53 -10.57
CA LEU A 93 -2.93 1.24 -11.74
C LEU A 93 -1.96 1.22 -12.93
N SER A 94 -0.67 1.42 -12.68
CA SER A 94 0.37 1.34 -13.70
C SER A 94 0.45 -0.07 -14.31
N GLN A 95 0.38 -1.11 -13.48
CA GLN A 95 0.32 -2.49 -13.95
C GLN A 95 -0.95 -2.78 -14.75
N ALA A 96 -2.09 -2.22 -14.34
CA ALA A 96 -3.35 -2.32 -15.09
C ALA A 96 -3.21 -1.75 -16.52
N ALA A 97 -2.58 -0.58 -16.65
CA ALA A 97 -2.40 0.09 -17.93
C ALA A 97 -1.56 -0.73 -18.92
N VAL A 98 -0.50 -1.39 -18.45
CA VAL A 98 0.38 -2.18 -19.34
C VAL A 98 -0.15 -3.59 -19.61
N ALA A 99 -0.94 -4.17 -18.69
CA ALA A 99 -1.49 -5.52 -18.83
C ALA A 99 -2.37 -5.68 -20.09
N GLY A 100 -3.10 -4.63 -20.50
CA GLY A 100 -3.92 -4.67 -21.72
C GLY A 100 -3.12 -4.75 -23.03
N SER A 101 -1.83 -4.41 -22.99
CA SER A 101 -0.91 -4.46 -24.14
C SER A 101 0.13 -5.59 -24.04
N ALA A 102 0.09 -6.36 -22.95
CA ALA A 102 0.98 -7.48 -22.72
C ALA A 102 0.57 -8.66 -23.62
N GLY A 103 1.44 -9.03 -24.55
CA GLY A 103 1.26 -10.17 -25.44
C GLY A 103 2.62 -10.74 -25.90
N PRO A 104 2.65 -11.96 -26.46
CA PRO A 104 3.89 -12.55 -26.94
C PRO A 104 4.53 -11.67 -28.02
N ARG A 105 5.83 -11.43 -27.90
CA ARG A 105 6.64 -10.85 -28.97
C ARG A 105 7.30 -12.02 -29.68
N PHE A 106 6.77 -12.39 -30.85
CA PHE A 106 7.35 -13.38 -31.74
C PHE A 106 8.38 -12.73 -32.67
#